data_AF-A0A525CS52-F1
#
_entry.id   AF-A0A525CS52-F1
#
_cell.length_a   1.000
_cell.length_b   1.000
_cell.length_c   1.000
_cell.angle_alpha   90.00
_cell.angle_beta   90.00
_cell.angle_gamma   90.00
#
_symmetry.space_group_name_H-M   'P 1'
#
loop_
_entity.id
_entity.type
_entity.pdbx_description
1 polymer ?
#
loop_
_entity_poly.entity_id
_entity_poly.type
_entity_poly.pdbx_seq_one_letter_code
_entity_poly.pdbx_strand_id
1 'polypeptide(L)' 'MSAFVFVLTRGLEDPTRVTRAFQLAKAAKENGHDVSLFLTDDAALVVKEGMADNIVAPTGDEAGSHLQFLIENKVPIYL' A
#
# COMPACT_ATOMS: atom_id res chain seq x y z
N MET A 1 17.71 -9.65 6.49
CA MET A 1 17.14 -9.51 5.13
C MET A 1 16.12 -10.62 4.97
N SER A 2 14.86 -10.27 4.74
CA SER A 2 13.74 -11.22 4.62
C SER A 2 12.83 -10.75 3.49
N ALA A 3 12.02 -11.65 2.94
CA ALA A 3 11.06 -11.35 1.88
C ALA A 3 9.63 -11.29 2.45
N PHE A 4 8.90 -10.22 2.16
CA PHE A 4 7.51 -10.00 2.55
C PHE A 4 6.61 -9.80 1.33
N VAL A 5 5.43 -10.41 1.39
CA VAL A 5 4.32 -10.12 0.47
C VAL A 5 3.18 -9.55 1.30
N PHE A 6 2.81 -8.31 1.00
CA PHE A 6 1.63 -7.67 1.60
C PHE A 6 0.45 -7.87 0.65
N VAL A 7 -0.55 -8.64 1.09
CA VAL A 7 -1.77 -8.88 0.31
C VAL A 7 -2.85 -7.93 0.78
N LEU A 8 -3.45 -7.20 -0.17
CA LEU A 8 -4.57 -6.31 0.11
C LEU A 8 -5.73 -6.65 -0.82
N THR A 9 -6.91 -6.76 -0.23
CA THR A 9 -8.16 -7.12 -0.92
C THR A 9 -9.20 -6.00 -0.82
N ARG A 10 -8.95 -5.01 0.05
CA ARG A 10 -9.89 -3.94 0.36
C ARG A 10 -9.49 -2.64 -0.33
N GLY A 11 -10.48 -1.87 -0.77
CA GLY A 11 -10.32 -0.60 -1.47
C GLY A 11 -10.88 0.57 -0.66
N LEU A 12 -11.57 1.48 -1.36
CA LEU A 12 -12.13 2.71 -0.81
C LEU A 12 -13.13 2.48 0.34
N GLU A 13 -13.71 1.28 0.42
CA GLU A 13 -14.67 0.89 1.45
C GLU A 13 -14.03 0.67 2.83
N ASP A 14 -12.73 0.42 2.90
CA ASP A 14 -11.99 0.28 4.17
C ASP A 14 -10.65 1.05 4.12
N PRO A 15 -10.70 2.39 4.31
CA PRO A 15 -9.51 3.23 4.23
C PRO A 15 -8.45 2.84 5.27
N THR A 16 -8.85 2.29 6.43
CA THR A 16 -7.91 1.86 7.46
C THR A 16 -7.05 0.71 6.95
N ARG A 17 -7.64 -0.30 6.33
CA ARG A 17 -6.87 -1.45 5.81
C ARG A 17 -5.96 -1.06 4.67
N VAL A 18 -6.42 -0.20 3.77
CA VAL A 18 -5.59 0.31 2.67
C VAL A 18 -4.37 1.04 3.23
N THR A 19 -4.59 2.03 4.11
CA THR A 19 -3.50 2.81 4.69
C THR A 19 -2.51 1.94 5.46
N ARG A 20 -2.99 1.01 6.29
CA ARG A 20 -2.10 0.14 7.08
C ARG A 20 -1.31 -0.85 6.23
N ALA A 21 -1.89 -1.40 5.17
CA ALA A 21 -1.16 -2.29 4.27
C ALA A 21 0.04 -1.57 3.62
N PHE A 22 -0.17 -0.35 3.09
CA PHE A 22 0.92 0.43 2.50
C PHE A 22 1.90 0.95 3.56
N GLN A 23 1.42 1.38 4.72
CA GLN A 23 2.28 1.84 5.82
C GLN A 23 3.25 0.74 6.30
N LEU A 24 2.75 -0.49 6.49
CA LEU A 24 3.57 -1.61 6.94
C LEU A 24 4.53 -2.08 5.84
N ALA A 25 4.09 -2.10 4.58
CA ALA A 25 4.96 -2.38 3.44
C ALA A 25 6.11 -1.35 3.35
N LYS A 26 5.80 -0.06 3.53
CA LYS A 26 6.80 1.02 3.60
C LYS A 26 7.79 0.77 4.73
N ALA A 27 7.30 0.52 5.95
CA ALA A 27 8.15 0.27 7.10
C ALA A 27 9.08 -0.95 6.88
N ALA A 28 8.57 -2.04 6.29
CA ALA A 28 9.41 -3.19 5.95
C ALA A 28 10.50 -2.84 4.93
N LYS A 29 10.17 -2.03 3.92
CA LYS A 29 11.14 -1.57 2.91
C LYS A 29 12.21 -0.65 3.51
N GLU A 30 11.83 0.28 4.39
CA GLU A 30 12.75 1.17 5.11
C GLU A 30 13.72 0.39 6.02
N ASN A 31 13.27 -0.73 6.60
CA ASN A 31 14.12 -1.64 7.39
C ASN A 31 15.02 -2.55 6.53
N GLY A 32 15.07 -2.32 5.21
CA GLY A 32 15.94 -3.08 4.30
C GLY A 32 15.47 -4.51 4.11
N HIS A 33 14.16 -4.74 3.97
CA HIS A 33 13.61 -6.01 3.52
C HIS A 33 13.23 -5.98 2.04
N ASP A 34 13.14 -7.16 1.43
CA ASP A 34 12.53 -7.33 0.12
C ASP A 34 11.01 -7.34 0.31
N VAL A 35 10.32 -6.45 -0.40
CA VAL A 35 8.88 -6.22 -0.22
C VAL A 35 8.22 -6.31 -1.58
N SER A 36 7.03 -6.89 -1.62
CA SER A 36 6.12 -6.84 -2.76
C SER A 36 4.68 -6.68 -2.27
N LEU A 37 3.84 -6.13 -3.14
CA LEU A 37 2.40 -5.97 -2.93
C LEU A 37 1.64 -6.90 -3.88
N PHE A 38 0.63 -7.59 -3.36
CA PHE A 38 -0.32 -8.35 -4.19
C PHE A 38 -1.72 -7.81 -3.91
N LEU A 39 -2.26 -7.05 -4.85
CA LEU A 39 -3.55 -6.40 -4.72
C LEU A 39 -4.58 -7.20 -5.50
N THR A 40 -5.74 -7.42 -4.92
CA THR A 40 -6.83 -8.13 -5.61
C THR A 40 -8.18 -7.59 -5.14
N ASP A 41 -9.27 -8.09 -5.72
CA ASP A 41 -10.62 -7.56 -5.49
C ASP A 41 -10.67 -6.02 -5.66
N ASP A 42 -11.24 -5.31 -4.69
CA ASP A 42 -11.39 -3.85 -4.70
C ASP A 42 -10.04 -3.10 -4.60
N ALA A 43 -9.00 -3.76 -4.05
CA ALA A 43 -7.68 -3.16 -3.91
C ALA A 43 -6.98 -2.96 -5.25
N ALA A 44 -7.33 -3.72 -6.29
CA ALA A 44 -6.74 -3.56 -7.62
C ALA A 44 -6.97 -2.15 -8.20
N LEU A 45 -8.07 -1.50 -7.80
CA LEU A 45 -8.41 -0.15 -8.23
C LEU A 45 -7.68 0.94 -7.44
N VAL A 46 -7.14 0.63 -6.25
CA VAL A 46 -6.47 1.61 -5.37
C VAL A 46 -5.23 2.22 -6.01
N VAL A 47 -4.51 1.45 -6.83
CA VAL A 47 -3.27 1.90 -7.48
C VAL A 47 -3.48 2.61 -8.81
N LYS A 48 -4.74 2.78 -9.24
CA LYS A 48 -5.03 3.66 -10.37
C LYS A 48 -4.69 5.10 -9.97
N GLU A 49 -4.09 5.83 -10.90
CA GLU A 49 -3.67 7.22 -10.71
C GLU A 49 -4.79 8.06 -10.06
N GLY A 50 -4.45 8.77 -8.98
CA GLY A 50 -5.36 9.63 -8.22
C GLY A 50 -6.31 8.93 -7.24
N MET A 51 -6.39 7.59 -7.24
CA MET A 51 -7.33 6.88 -6.35
C MET A 51 -6.87 6.88 -4.89
N ALA A 52 -5.59 6.64 -4.65
CA ALA A 52 -5.04 6.58 -3.29
C ALA A 52 -4.95 7.95 -2.59
N ASP A 53 -4.98 9.05 -3.35
CA ASP A 53 -4.84 10.43 -2.86
C ASP A 53 -5.97 10.82 -1.89
N ASN A 54 -7.13 10.21 -2.05
CA ASN A 54 -8.32 10.52 -1.25
C ASN A 54 -8.56 9.50 -0.11
N ILE A 55 -7.62 8.58 0.12
CA ILE A 55 -7.75 7.54 1.14
C ILE A 55 -7.04 7.98 2.41
N VAL A 56 -7.83 8.37 3.41
CA VAL A 56 -7.35 8.83 4.71
C VAL A 56 -7.93 7.95 5.80
N ALA A 57 -7.08 7.36 6.63
CA ALA A 57 -7.51 6.58 7.78
C ALA A 57 -8.07 7.50 8.88
N PRO A 58 -8.90 7.00 9.82
CA PRO A 58 -9.41 7.81 10.94
C PRO A 58 -8.33 8.45 11.83
N THR A 59 -7.09 7.95 11.76
CA THR A 59 -5.93 8.53 12.45
C THR A 59 -5.33 9.75 11.74
N GLY A 60 -5.80 10.08 10.53
CA GLY A 60 -5.26 11.14 9.68
C GLY A 60 -4.14 10.68 8.75
N ASP A 61 -3.71 9.42 8.80
CA ASP A 61 -2.68 8.89 7.91
C ASP A 61 -3.24 8.71 6.48
N GLU A 62 -2.51 9.21 5.49
CA GLU A 62 -2.89 9.16 4.08
C GLU A 62 -2.24 7.98 3.36
N ALA A 63 -3.04 7.13 2.73
CA ALA A 63 -2.54 5.95 2.02
C ALA A 63 -1.65 6.33 0.81
N GLY A 64 -2.02 7.39 0.08
CA GLY A 64 -1.29 7.88 -1.09
C GLY A 64 0.19 8.18 -0.78
N SER A 65 0.47 8.79 0.37
CA SER A 65 1.85 9.10 0.79
C SER A 65 2.72 7.84 0.95
N HIS A 66 2.14 6.75 1.46
CA HIS A 66 2.83 5.47 1.63
C HIS A 66 2.98 4.73 0.30
N LEU A 67 1.93 4.74 -0.54
CA LEU A 67 1.99 4.14 -1.86
C LEU A 67 3.04 4.84 -2.75
N GLN A 68 3.09 6.17 -2.72
CA GLN A 68 4.07 6.96 -3.47
C GLN A 68 5.51 6.56 -3.12
N PHE A 69 5.81 6.43 -1.82
CA PHE A 69 7.12 5.93 -1.38
C PHE A 69 7.43 4.53 -1.95
N LEU A 70 6.46 3.61 -1.97
CA LEU A 70 6.64 2.25 -2.46
C LEU A 70 6.92 2.24 -3.98
N ILE A 71 6.23 3.09 -4.74
CA ILE A 71 6.44 3.28 -6.18
C ILE A 71 7.84 3.86 -6.45
N GLU A 72 8.23 4.91 -5.74
CA GLU A 72 9.55 5.55 -5.88
C GLU A 72 10.70 4.57 -5.57
N ASN A 73 10.48 3.67 -4.61
CA ASN A 73 11.44 2.63 -4.23
C ASN A 73 11.32 1.34 -5.07
N LYS A 74 10.54 1.38 -6.17
CA LYS A 74 10.38 0.28 -7.13
C LYS A 74 9.94 -1.04 -6.49
N VAL A 75 9.10 -0.95 -5.46
CA VAL A 75 8.47 -2.14 -4.85
C VAL A 75 7.55 -2.78 -5.90
N PRO A 76 7.71 -4.07 -6.23
CA PRO A 76 6.82 -4.75 -7.17
C PRO A 76 5.37 -4.76 -6.66
N ILE A 77 4.43 -4.40 -7.56
CA ILE A 77 3.00 -4.42 -7.30
C ILE A 77 2.35 -5.35 -8.33
N TYR A 78 1.66 -6.37 -7.84
CA TYR A 78 0.89 -7.34 -8.63
C TYR A 78 -0.60 -7.08 -8.46
N LEU A 79 -1.38 -7.32 -9.53
CA LEU A 79 -2.84 -7.14 -9.61
C LEU A 79 -3.52 -8.45 -10.00
#